data_AF-A0A3M8AG32-F1
#
_entry.id   AF-A0A3M8AG32-F1
#
_cell.length_a   1.000
_cell.length_b   1.000
_cell.length_c   1.000
_cell.angle_alpha   90.00
_cell.angle_beta   90.00
_cell.angle_gamma   90.00
#
_symmetry.space_group_name_H-M   'P 1'
#
loop_
_entity.id
_entity.type
_entity.pdbx_description
1 polymer ?
#
loop_
_entity_poly.entity_id
_entity_poly.type
_entity_poly.pdbx_seq_one_letter_code
_entity_poly.pdbx_strand_id
1 'polypeptide(L)'
;MHTKRVVFRAIAGVALTATLAGGSAMAAGAADAGGGNRVAERSVAAADDGAPGRGAGPEASAAAGGVGVGEANATPAATAGEPGAGPGAGPATSQAHKDDHAWQAGPVHCEDWQLTMEYRERPDRSTSDTLGFDVVFTNAWSQPCSFAGWPGLVAEGADDETLAWTLASGSTSTLVVLPPNGGQAVAEGTAELPSVSGCPAATSDHLRAYISSDGAGGGIVDDAQLPVCTDGTWTLWLGPLMAVHGAPGDVEGEVTPPEEPEPLPAKCQDEQLTLEFVDRPDLSVDGASGFELVFTNASDTACSIWGWPGLIVESADGTRIGSSWTVGDMGDPFVLANGDTAIVLGTAPDPAAWGCEAVTADHLRAYVTSDGAGPGVVGAAPIPVCVDGSTVLEIGPFTAA
;
A
#
# COMPACT_ATOMS: atom_id res chain seq x y z
N MET A 1 38.72 -42.89 -17.21
CA MET A 1 39.61 -42.16 -16.26
C MET A 1 39.02 -42.29 -14.85
N HIS A 2 39.84 -42.26 -13.80
CA HIS A 2 39.39 -42.52 -12.41
C HIS A 2 40.06 -41.56 -11.40
N THR A 3 39.29 -40.60 -10.90
CA THR A 3 39.61 -39.69 -9.79
C THR A 3 38.33 -38.94 -9.40
N LYS A 4 38.04 -38.62 -8.14
CA LYS A 4 38.39 -39.23 -6.84
C LYS A 4 37.37 -38.70 -5.83
N ARG A 5 36.65 -39.55 -5.09
CA ARG A 5 35.86 -39.06 -3.95
C ARG A 5 36.81 -38.74 -2.79
N VAL A 6 36.74 -37.52 -2.26
CA VAL A 6 37.43 -37.14 -1.02
C VAL A 6 36.44 -37.31 0.12
N VAL A 7 36.87 -38.00 1.19
CA VAL A 7 36.12 -38.14 2.43
C VAL A 7 36.96 -37.53 3.54
N PHE A 8 36.41 -36.57 4.26
CA PHE A 8 36.91 -36.16 5.57
C PHE A 8 35.94 -36.65 6.63
N ARG A 9 36.48 -37.22 7.72
CA ARG A 9 35.72 -37.66 8.89
C ARG A 9 36.38 -37.12 10.16
N ALA A 10 35.56 -36.42 10.94
CA ALA A 10 35.60 -36.28 12.40
C ALA A 10 36.95 -36.04 13.11
N ILE A 11 36.99 -34.92 13.85
CA ILE A 11 37.63 -34.88 15.16
C ILE A 11 36.52 -34.56 16.19
N ALA A 12 36.50 -35.28 17.31
CA ALA A 12 35.61 -35.01 18.44
C ALA A 12 36.19 -33.86 19.31
N GLY A 13 35.42 -33.11 20.10
CA GLY A 13 34.01 -33.24 20.46
C GLY A 13 33.85 -32.90 21.95
N VAL A 14 32.78 -32.19 22.32
CA VAL A 14 32.52 -31.76 23.70
C VAL A 14 31.10 -32.15 24.07
N ALA A 15 30.93 -32.94 25.13
CA ALA A 15 29.63 -33.22 25.72
C ALA A 15 29.35 -32.20 26.83
N LEU A 16 28.26 -31.43 26.70
CA LEU A 16 27.77 -30.57 27.77
C LEU A 16 26.49 -31.15 28.36
N THR A 17 26.57 -31.70 29.55
CA THR A 17 25.42 -32.23 30.29
C THR A 17 24.65 -31.09 30.95
N ALA A 18 23.46 -30.78 30.43
CA ALA A 18 22.48 -29.95 31.12
C ALA A 18 21.37 -30.85 31.71
N THR A 19 21.13 -30.75 33.02
CA THR A 19 20.18 -31.61 33.73
C THR A 19 18.77 -31.04 33.73
N LEU A 20 17.80 -31.82 33.26
CA LEU A 20 16.38 -31.58 33.49
C LEU A 20 16.04 -31.77 34.97
N ALA A 21 15.63 -30.68 35.62
CA ALA A 21 14.91 -30.67 36.90
C ALA A 21 13.86 -29.54 36.81
N GLY A 22 12.59 -29.86 37.08
CA GLY A 22 11.48 -28.98 36.69
C GLY A 22 10.63 -28.47 37.86
N GLY A 23 9.85 -27.43 37.55
CA GLY A 23 8.54 -27.15 38.14
C GLY A 23 8.46 -26.73 39.60
N SER A 24 8.09 -25.45 39.83
CA SER A 24 6.81 -25.10 40.49
C SER A 24 6.60 -23.57 40.48
N ALA A 25 5.35 -23.13 40.53
CA ALA A 25 4.99 -21.71 40.53
C ALA A 25 4.94 -21.09 41.93
N MET A 26 5.25 -19.79 42.02
CA MET A 26 4.70 -18.83 42.97
C MET A 26 4.56 -17.50 42.20
N ALA A 27 3.38 -16.86 42.13
CA ALA A 27 2.52 -16.30 43.17
C ALA A 27 2.98 -14.89 43.62
N ALA A 28 2.02 -13.95 43.65
CA ALA A 28 2.28 -12.52 43.80
C ALA A 28 2.61 -12.10 45.24
N GLY A 29 3.30 -10.95 45.37
CA GLY A 29 3.59 -10.33 46.67
C GLY A 29 4.03 -8.88 46.52
N ALA A 30 3.11 -7.93 46.71
CA ALA A 30 3.44 -6.52 46.87
C ALA A 30 3.71 -6.22 48.35
N ALA A 31 4.79 -5.50 48.65
CA ALA A 31 5.09 -5.01 50.00
C ALA A 31 5.84 -3.66 49.95
N ASP A 32 5.13 -2.63 50.38
CA ASP A 32 5.56 -1.24 50.57
C ASP A 32 6.73 -1.09 51.57
N ALA A 33 7.60 -0.08 51.36
CA ALA A 33 8.67 0.33 52.27
C ALA A 33 9.11 1.81 52.01
N GLY A 34 8.23 2.78 52.29
CA GLY A 34 8.51 4.21 52.06
C GLY A 34 9.31 4.97 53.13
N GLY A 35 9.69 6.22 52.80
CA GLY A 35 10.18 7.26 53.73
C GLY A 35 11.34 8.11 53.18
N GLY A 36 11.34 9.46 53.21
CA GLY A 36 10.23 10.40 53.45
C GLY A 36 10.62 11.72 54.18
N ASN A 37 10.58 12.87 53.47
CA ASN A 37 10.28 14.23 53.99
C ASN A 37 10.24 15.24 52.81
N ARG A 38 9.18 16.06 52.61
CA ARG A 38 8.96 17.45 53.12
C ARG A 38 10.05 18.44 52.67
N VAL A 39 9.78 19.65 52.11
CA VAL A 39 8.91 20.79 52.52
C VAL A 39 8.66 21.68 51.27
N ALA A 40 7.54 22.37 51.02
CA ALA A 40 6.18 22.37 51.58
C ALA A 40 5.15 23.11 50.67
N GLU A 41 3.88 22.74 50.83
CA GLU A 41 2.63 23.52 50.81
C GLU A 41 2.60 24.98 50.31
N ARG A 42 1.61 25.28 49.44
CA ARG A 42 0.74 26.46 49.62
C ARG A 42 -0.66 26.19 49.07
N SER A 43 -1.70 26.49 49.86
CA SER A 43 -3.11 26.15 49.57
C SER A 43 -4.01 27.38 49.52
N VAL A 44 -5.08 27.29 48.70
CA VAL A 44 -6.30 28.11 48.78
C VAL A 44 -7.49 27.17 48.51
N ALA A 45 -8.66 27.45 49.09
CA ALA A 45 -9.74 26.48 49.30
C ALA A 45 -10.90 26.57 48.28
N ALA A 46 -11.86 25.64 48.42
CA ALA A 46 -12.98 25.40 47.51
C ALA A 46 -14.35 25.90 48.00
N ALA A 47 -15.31 25.93 47.07
CA ALA A 47 -16.76 25.67 47.25
C ALA A 47 -17.26 25.21 45.86
N ASP A 48 -17.97 24.10 45.61
CA ASP A 48 -18.93 23.29 46.39
C ASP A 48 -20.34 23.90 46.48
N ASP A 49 -21.27 23.40 45.65
CA ASP A 49 -22.68 23.09 46.00
C ASP A 49 -23.48 22.54 44.80
N GLY A 50 -24.58 21.79 45.04
CA GLY A 50 -25.75 21.80 44.14
C GLY A 50 -26.10 20.58 43.25
N ALA A 51 -26.46 19.45 43.84
CA ALA A 51 -27.33 18.42 43.24
C ALA A 51 -28.58 18.20 44.15
N PRO A 52 -29.61 17.38 43.82
CA PRO A 52 -29.86 16.59 42.61
C PRO A 52 -31.29 16.75 42.01
N GLY A 53 -31.55 16.11 40.85
CA GLY A 53 -32.90 15.97 40.24
C GLY A 53 -33.21 14.52 39.83
N ARG A 54 -34.45 14.05 40.05
CA ARG A 54 -34.89 12.66 39.76
C ARG A 54 -35.81 12.61 38.53
N GLY A 55 -35.85 11.48 37.82
CA GLY A 55 -37.12 10.93 37.35
C GLY A 55 -37.15 10.13 36.03
N ALA A 56 -37.61 8.89 36.13
CA ALA A 56 -38.41 8.12 35.15
C ALA A 56 -37.88 7.86 33.72
N GLY A 57 -37.83 6.58 33.34
CA GLY A 57 -38.09 6.14 31.96
C GLY A 57 -39.59 5.97 31.71
N PRO A 58 -39.99 5.48 30.52
CA PRO A 58 -40.64 4.16 30.51
C PRO A 58 -40.20 3.26 29.34
N GLU A 59 -40.81 2.08 29.27
CA GLU A 59 -40.47 0.98 28.36
C GLU A 59 -41.12 1.07 26.97
N ALA A 60 -40.48 0.42 26.01
CA ALA A 60 -41.00 -0.36 24.87
C ALA A 60 -42.30 0.04 24.15
N SER A 61 -42.23 0.04 22.82
CA SER A 61 -43.29 -0.51 21.96
C SER A 61 -42.70 -1.08 20.68
N ALA A 62 -43.07 -2.31 20.35
CA ALA A 62 -42.73 -2.96 19.09
C ALA A 62 -43.88 -2.78 18.08
N ALA A 63 -43.55 -2.70 16.79
CA ALA A 63 -44.52 -2.74 15.70
C ALA A 63 -44.02 -3.73 14.64
N ALA A 64 -44.87 -4.68 14.26
CA ALA A 64 -44.58 -5.67 13.22
C ALA A 64 -45.61 -5.54 12.08
N GLY A 65 -45.14 -5.62 10.84
CA GLY A 65 -45.96 -5.53 9.64
C GLY A 65 -45.17 -4.90 8.48
N GLY A 66 -45.18 -5.44 7.26
CA GLY A 66 -45.88 -6.65 6.82
C GLY A 66 -45.39 -7.14 5.46
N VAL A 67 -45.79 -8.37 5.09
CA VAL A 67 -45.34 -9.05 3.87
C VAL A 67 -45.91 -8.40 2.60
N GLY A 68 -45.05 -8.16 1.61
CA GLY A 68 -45.44 -7.78 0.24
C GLY A 68 -44.71 -8.64 -0.79
N VAL A 69 -45.34 -9.71 -1.26
CA VAL A 69 -44.83 -10.54 -2.36
C VAL A 69 -45.31 -9.99 -3.69
N GLY A 70 -44.42 -9.87 -4.68
CA GLY A 70 -44.71 -9.30 -6.00
C GLY A 70 -44.01 -10.05 -7.15
N GLU A 71 -44.41 -11.28 -7.41
CA GLU A 71 -44.01 -12.00 -8.63
C GLU A 71 -44.71 -11.42 -9.87
N ALA A 72 -43.96 -11.19 -10.95
CA ALA A 72 -44.50 -10.78 -12.24
C ALA A 72 -43.72 -11.37 -13.44
N ASN A 73 -44.15 -12.56 -13.87
CA ASN A 73 -43.94 -13.22 -15.17
C ASN A 73 -42.94 -12.61 -16.18
N ALA A 74 -41.93 -13.39 -16.56
CA ALA A 74 -41.14 -13.19 -17.78
C ALA A 74 -40.98 -14.50 -18.57
N THR A 75 -41.54 -14.59 -19.78
CA THR A 75 -41.22 -15.50 -20.92
C THR A 75 -42.36 -15.46 -21.96
N PRO A 76 -42.18 -15.96 -23.20
CA PRO A 76 -40.96 -15.99 -24.02
C PRO A 76 -41.18 -15.43 -25.45
N ALA A 77 -40.09 -15.08 -26.15
CA ALA A 77 -40.12 -14.93 -27.61
C ALA A 77 -38.74 -15.26 -28.23
N ALA A 78 -38.53 -16.54 -28.56
CA ALA A 78 -37.40 -16.96 -29.38
C ALA A 78 -37.86 -17.15 -30.84
N THR A 79 -37.18 -16.50 -31.79
CA THR A 79 -37.42 -16.69 -33.23
C THR A 79 -36.08 -16.87 -33.92
N ALA A 80 -35.81 -18.07 -34.43
CA ALA A 80 -34.66 -18.33 -35.29
C ALA A 80 -34.95 -17.88 -36.73
N GLY A 81 -33.92 -17.38 -37.42
CA GLY A 81 -33.96 -17.06 -38.85
C GLY A 81 -32.68 -17.52 -39.52
N GLU A 82 -32.80 -18.31 -40.59
CA GLU A 82 -31.68 -18.95 -41.30
C GLU A 82 -31.00 -18.04 -42.34
N PRO A 83 -29.78 -18.37 -42.82
CA PRO A 83 -28.93 -17.44 -43.54
C PRO A 83 -29.29 -17.26 -45.03
N GLY A 84 -29.26 -16.00 -45.49
CA GLY A 84 -29.36 -15.64 -46.91
C GLY A 84 -28.00 -15.31 -47.52
N ALA A 85 -27.39 -16.24 -48.25
CA ALA A 85 -26.19 -15.98 -49.04
C ALA A 85 -26.55 -15.39 -50.42
N GLY A 86 -25.95 -14.25 -50.79
CA GLY A 86 -26.15 -13.60 -52.09
C GLY A 86 -24.96 -12.70 -52.46
N PRO A 87 -24.30 -12.88 -53.61
CA PRO A 87 -23.10 -12.12 -53.97
C PRO A 87 -23.44 -10.76 -54.59
N GLY A 88 -22.95 -9.68 -53.98
CA GLY A 88 -23.11 -8.30 -54.48
C GLY A 88 -21.77 -7.58 -54.58
N ALA A 89 -21.11 -7.66 -55.74
CA ALA A 89 -19.91 -6.89 -56.01
C ALA A 89 -20.25 -5.42 -56.31
N GLY A 90 -19.92 -4.51 -55.39
CA GLY A 90 -19.98 -3.06 -55.56
C GLY A 90 -18.59 -2.43 -55.41
N PRO A 91 -18.27 -1.33 -56.09
CA PRO A 91 -16.91 -0.79 -56.14
C PRO A 91 -16.49 -0.15 -54.82
N ALA A 92 -15.24 -0.35 -54.43
CA ALA A 92 -14.64 0.26 -53.25
C ALA A 92 -14.47 1.78 -53.44
N THR A 93 -15.39 2.58 -52.88
CA THR A 93 -15.16 4.00 -52.63
C THR A 93 -14.32 4.15 -51.37
N SER A 94 -13.02 4.40 -51.53
CA SER A 94 -12.09 4.64 -50.44
C SER A 94 -12.35 5.99 -49.76
N GLN A 95 -13.36 6.04 -48.88
CA GLN A 95 -13.40 7.04 -47.83
C GLN A 95 -12.29 6.68 -46.83
N ALA A 96 -11.16 7.40 -46.91
CA ALA A 96 -10.20 7.40 -45.82
C ALA A 96 -10.89 8.08 -44.63
N HIS A 97 -11.27 7.30 -43.61
CA HIS A 97 -11.64 7.86 -42.32
C HIS A 97 -10.42 8.60 -41.77
N LYS A 98 -10.62 9.83 -41.30
CA LYS A 98 -9.52 10.66 -40.80
C LYS A 98 -9.22 10.39 -39.32
N ASP A 99 -9.83 9.33 -38.81
CA ASP A 99 -9.99 8.99 -37.40
C ASP A 99 -9.42 7.60 -37.09
N ASP A 100 -8.81 6.92 -38.08
CA ASP A 100 -7.98 5.71 -37.91
C ASP A 100 -6.63 6.03 -37.22
N HIS A 101 -6.67 6.91 -36.22
CA HIS A 101 -5.72 6.89 -35.12
C HIS A 101 -6.02 5.67 -34.25
N ALA A 102 -5.68 4.50 -34.78
CA ALA A 102 -5.48 3.30 -33.99
C ALA A 102 -4.33 3.60 -33.02
N TRP A 103 -4.68 4.12 -31.85
CA TRP A 103 -3.80 4.16 -30.69
C TRP A 103 -3.21 2.76 -30.55
N GLN A 104 -1.89 2.65 -30.67
CA GLN A 104 -1.19 1.44 -30.28
C GLN A 104 -1.37 1.36 -28.77
N ALA A 105 -2.30 0.50 -28.34
CA ALA A 105 -2.50 0.22 -26.93
C ALA A 105 -1.13 -0.17 -26.35
N GLY A 106 -0.73 0.52 -25.27
CA GLY A 106 0.53 0.23 -24.61
C GLY A 106 0.56 -1.22 -24.11
N PRO A 107 1.75 -1.75 -23.75
CA PRO A 107 1.85 -3.04 -23.09
C PRO A 107 0.94 -3.02 -21.86
N VAL A 108 0.01 -3.97 -21.77
CA VAL A 108 -1.01 -4.04 -20.70
C VAL A 108 -0.32 -4.00 -19.33
N HIS A 109 -0.98 -3.43 -18.32
CA HIS A 109 -0.40 -3.40 -16.97
C HIS A 109 -0.06 -4.83 -16.50
N CYS A 110 1.11 -5.02 -15.86
CA CYS A 110 1.47 -6.30 -15.28
C CYS A 110 0.58 -6.60 -14.06
N GLU A 111 -0.22 -7.66 -14.14
CA GLU A 111 -0.94 -8.22 -12.99
C GLU A 111 -0.01 -9.16 -12.19
N ASP A 112 -0.12 -9.23 -10.87
CA ASP A 112 0.79 -10.02 -10.01
C ASP A 112 1.00 -11.47 -10.49
N TRP A 113 -0.05 -12.16 -10.94
CA TRP A 113 0.02 -13.56 -11.40
C TRP A 113 0.83 -13.76 -12.69
N GLN A 114 1.10 -12.68 -13.44
CA GLN A 114 1.95 -12.70 -14.65
C GLN A 114 3.44 -12.71 -14.28
N LEU A 115 3.79 -12.48 -13.02
CA LEU A 115 5.14 -12.23 -12.53
C LEU A 115 5.60 -13.32 -11.55
N THR A 116 6.91 -13.49 -11.43
CA THR A 116 7.55 -14.19 -10.31
C THR A 116 8.59 -13.29 -9.67
N MET A 117 8.65 -13.28 -8.34
CA MET A 117 9.66 -12.56 -7.55
C MET A 117 10.88 -13.46 -7.30
N GLU A 118 12.05 -12.86 -7.13
CA GLU A 118 13.24 -13.47 -6.55
C GLU A 118 13.94 -12.43 -5.66
N TYR A 119 14.09 -12.71 -4.36
CA TYR A 119 14.91 -11.91 -3.46
C TYR A 119 16.40 -12.23 -3.65
N ARG A 120 17.25 -11.20 -3.74
CA ARG A 120 18.71 -11.36 -3.83
C ARG A 120 19.44 -10.46 -2.85
N GLU A 121 20.18 -11.04 -1.91
CA GLU A 121 21.11 -10.28 -1.08
C GLU A 121 22.16 -9.54 -1.92
N ARG A 122 22.55 -8.35 -1.48
CA ARG A 122 23.62 -7.55 -2.07
C ARG A 122 24.69 -7.19 -1.01
N PRO A 123 25.55 -8.16 -0.62
CA PRO A 123 26.61 -7.95 0.37
C PRO A 123 27.68 -6.93 -0.05
N ASP A 124 27.69 -6.52 -1.32
CA ASP A 124 28.47 -5.39 -1.84
C ASP A 124 27.92 -4.01 -1.42
N ARG A 125 26.68 -3.98 -0.91
CA ARG A 125 25.97 -2.76 -0.46
C ARG A 125 25.61 -2.77 1.03
N SER A 126 25.56 -3.95 1.67
CA SER A 126 25.37 -4.07 3.11
C SER A 126 26.49 -3.41 3.92
N THR A 127 26.13 -2.87 5.08
CA THR A 127 27.04 -2.28 6.08
C THR A 127 27.08 -3.16 7.34
N SER A 128 27.56 -2.66 8.48
CA SER A 128 27.34 -3.30 9.78
C SER A 128 25.91 -3.12 10.32
N ASP A 129 25.19 -2.15 9.76
CA ASP A 129 23.98 -1.55 10.34
C ASP A 129 22.76 -1.73 9.40
N THR A 130 23.01 -2.05 8.13
CA THR A 130 22.03 -2.12 7.04
C THR A 130 22.32 -3.31 6.12
N LEU A 131 21.30 -4.06 5.73
CA LEU A 131 21.37 -5.05 4.65
C LEU A 131 20.99 -4.38 3.32
N GLY A 132 21.81 -4.57 2.28
CA GLY A 132 21.42 -4.25 0.90
C GLY A 132 20.86 -5.48 0.19
N PHE A 133 19.83 -5.31 -0.63
CA PHE A 133 19.24 -6.37 -1.44
C PHE A 133 18.72 -5.85 -2.78
N ASP A 134 18.24 -6.76 -3.63
CA ASP A 134 17.44 -6.52 -4.82
C ASP A 134 16.17 -7.39 -4.76
N VAL A 135 15.05 -6.86 -5.23
CA VAL A 135 13.82 -7.62 -5.48
C VAL A 135 13.65 -7.71 -6.99
N VAL A 136 13.69 -8.93 -7.54
CA VAL A 136 13.75 -9.16 -8.98
C VAL A 136 12.42 -9.70 -9.49
N PHE A 137 11.74 -8.93 -10.32
CA PHE A 137 10.47 -9.31 -10.93
C PHE A 137 10.71 -9.85 -12.33
N THR A 138 10.18 -11.03 -12.62
CA THR A 138 10.32 -11.71 -13.93
C THR A 138 8.95 -11.94 -14.55
N ASN A 139 8.72 -11.43 -15.76
CA ASN A 139 7.49 -11.69 -16.52
C ASN A 139 7.47 -13.16 -17.00
N ALA A 140 6.67 -13.98 -16.33
CA ALA A 140 6.44 -15.38 -16.64
C ALA A 140 5.36 -15.58 -17.74
N TRP A 141 4.62 -14.52 -18.09
CA TRP A 141 3.57 -14.55 -19.08
C TRP A 141 4.09 -14.42 -20.52
N SER A 142 3.23 -14.76 -21.49
CA SER A 142 3.57 -14.85 -22.90
C SER A 142 3.37 -13.54 -23.69
N GLN A 143 2.89 -12.48 -23.04
CA GLN A 143 2.72 -11.14 -23.60
C GLN A 143 3.59 -10.12 -22.83
N PRO A 144 4.08 -9.05 -23.49
CA PRO A 144 4.75 -7.97 -22.79
C PRO A 144 3.73 -7.23 -21.92
N CYS A 145 4.15 -6.90 -20.70
CA CYS A 145 3.36 -6.08 -19.78
C CYS A 145 4.19 -4.84 -19.33
N SER A 146 3.55 -3.86 -18.69
CA SER A 146 4.24 -2.69 -18.15
C SER A 146 3.76 -2.26 -16.76
N PHE A 147 4.58 -1.51 -16.05
CA PHE A 147 4.22 -0.82 -14.81
C PHE A 147 5.12 0.42 -14.63
N ALA A 148 4.73 1.32 -13.73
CA ALA A 148 5.54 2.44 -13.29
C ALA A 148 5.36 2.64 -11.78
N GLY A 149 6.35 3.23 -11.12
CA GLY A 149 6.32 3.49 -9.66
C GLY A 149 7.25 2.59 -8.85
N TRP A 150 6.83 2.35 -7.62
CA TRP A 150 7.49 1.52 -6.62
C TRP A 150 6.62 0.29 -6.35
N PRO A 151 7.18 -0.92 -6.26
CA PRO A 151 6.45 -2.06 -5.74
C PRO A 151 6.17 -1.83 -4.26
N GLY A 152 4.93 -2.09 -3.82
CA GLY A 152 4.70 -2.32 -2.40
C GLY A 152 5.38 -3.64 -2.00
N LEU A 153 6.06 -3.68 -0.86
CA LEU A 153 6.65 -4.92 -0.32
C LEU A 153 6.33 -5.01 1.17
N VAL A 154 5.92 -6.21 1.58
CA VAL A 154 5.52 -6.54 2.95
C VAL A 154 6.42 -7.67 3.45
N ALA A 155 6.87 -7.56 4.69
CA ALA A 155 7.57 -8.60 5.41
C ALA A 155 6.55 -9.32 6.31
N GLU A 156 6.40 -10.63 6.15
CA GLU A 156 5.32 -11.42 6.74
C GLU A 156 5.87 -12.59 7.58
N GLY A 157 5.15 -12.94 8.63
CA GLY A 157 5.46 -14.10 9.48
C GLY A 157 4.86 -15.40 8.97
N ALA A 158 4.96 -16.45 9.79
CA ALA A 158 4.58 -17.81 9.45
C ALA A 158 3.05 -18.05 9.36
N ASP A 159 2.22 -17.14 9.88
CA ASP A 159 0.75 -17.22 9.85
C ASP A 159 0.17 -16.19 8.84
N ASP A 160 0.94 -15.81 7.81
CA ASP A 160 0.68 -14.71 6.84
C ASP A 160 0.52 -13.32 7.52
N GLU A 161 0.99 -13.14 8.77
CA GLU A 161 0.80 -11.88 9.51
C GLU A 161 1.82 -10.81 9.11
N THR A 162 1.36 -9.59 8.83
CA THR A 162 2.24 -8.48 8.46
C THR A 162 3.10 -8.03 9.63
N LEU A 163 4.41 -8.17 9.50
CA LEU A 163 5.41 -7.72 10.48
C LEU A 163 5.87 -6.28 10.19
N ALA A 164 6.15 -5.97 8.92
CA ALA A 164 6.59 -4.64 8.48
C ALA A 164 6.23 -4.36 7.01
N TRP A 165 6.20 -3.08 6.65
CA TRP A 165 5.96 -2.57 5.30
C TRP A 165 7.21 -1.85 4.79
N THR A 166 7.43 -1.81 3.47
CA THR A 166 8.39 -0.88 2.87
C THR A 166 7.88 0.55 2.81
N LEU A 167 8.77 1.49 3.07
CA LEU A 167 8.71 2.79 2.43
C LEU A 167 9.24 2.70 0.98
N ALA A 168 8.70 3.54 0.10
CA ALA A 168 9.37 3.88 -1.16
C ALA A 168 10.77 4.48 -0.88
N SER A 169 11.57 4.69 -1.92
CA SER A 169 12.85 5.40 -1.81
C SER A 169 13.34 5.89 -3.17
N GLY A 170 14.04 7.03 -3.21
CA GLY A 170 14.43 7.69 -4.46
C GLY A 170 13.33 8.59 -5.05
N SER A 171 13.68 9.38 -6.07
CA SER A 171 12.89 10.57 -6.46
C SER A 171 12.06 10.46 -7.74
N THR A 172 12.25 9.41 -8.54
CA THR A 172 11.54 9.19 -9.82
C THR A 172 11.43 7.71 -10.15
N SER A 173 10.38 7.35 -10.89
CA SER A 173 10.20 6.05 -11.53
C SER A 173 9.91 6.25 -13.02
N THR A 174 10.42 5.39 -13.89
CA THR A 174 10.06 5.35 -15.32
C THR A 174 9.07 4.22 -15.62
N LEU A 175 8.39 4.30 -16.76
CA LEU A 175 7.59 3.18 -17.26
C LEU A 175 8.53 2.03 -17.66
N VAL A 176 8.45 0.93 -16.93
CA VAL A 176 9.16 -0.31 -17.22
C VAL A 176 8.25 -1.18 -18.09
N VAL A 177 8.77 -1.62 -19.24
CA VAL A 177 8.14 -2.63 -20.09
C VAL A 177 8.91 -3.93 -19.95
N LEU A 178 8.24 -5.00 -19.50
CA LEU A 178 8.83 -6.33 -19.37
C LEU A 178 8.56 -7.17 -20.62
N PRO A 179 9.61 -7.59 -21.38
CA PRO A 179 9.47 -8.58 -22.44
C PRO A 179 8.80 -9.88 -21.97
N PRO A 180 8.04 -10.57 -22.84
CA PRO A 180 7.38 -11.82 -22.49
C PRO A 180 8.36 -12.97 -22.28
N ASN A 181 7.99 -13.94 -21.44
CA ASN A 181 8.74 -15.17 -21.16
C ASN A 181 10.17 -14.94 -20.62
N GLY A 182 10.32 -14.05 -19.63
CA GLY A 182 11.58 -13.84 -18.90
C GLY A 182 12.14 -12.42 -18.90
N GLY A 183 11.37 -11.41 -19.33
CA GLY A 183 11.75 -10.01 -19.13
C GLY A 183 11.85 -9.68 -17.64
N GLN A 184 12.93 -9.02 -17.22
CA GLN A 184 13.20 -8.74 -15.80
C GLN A 184 13.24 -7.25 -15.47
N ALA A 185 12.87 -6.92 -14.23
CA ALA A 185 13.14 -5.65 -13.58
C ALA A 185 13.61 -5.88 -12.14
N VAL A 186 14.29 -4.87 -11.59
CA VAL A 186 14.84 -4.89 -10.23
C VAL A 186 14.39 -3.63 -9.50
N ALA A 187 13.86 -3.81 -8.30
CA ALA A 187 13.79 -2.76 -7.29
C ALA A 187 14.96 -2.97 -6.31
N GLU A 188 15.81 -1.97 -6.15
CA GLU A 188 16.95 -2.03 -5.23
C GLU A 188 16.48 -1.70 -3.81
N GLY A 189 16.79 -2.54 -2.82
CA GLY A 189 16.26 -2.41 -1.46
C GLY A 189 17.31 -2.32 -0.36
N THR A 190 16.92 -1.74 0.79
CA THR A 190 17.73 -1.70 2.01
C THR A 190 16.91 -1.97 3.25
N ALA A 191 17.43 -2.79 4.16
CA ALA A 191 16.85 -3.03 5.48
C ALA A 191 17.80 -2.53 6.59
N GLU A 192 17.38 -1.61 7.45
CA GLU A 192 18.09 -1.30 8.69
C GLU A 192 17.94 -2.49 9.66
N LEU A 193 19.02 -2.87 10.35
CA LEU A 193 18.94 -3.95 11.32
C LEU A 193 18.22 -3.49 12.60
N PRO A 194 17.19 -4.21 13.10
CA PRO A 194 16.47 -3.88 14.34
C PRO A 194 17.35 -3.60 15.57
N SER A 195 18.56 -4.15 15.62
CA SER A 195 19.55 -3.90 16.67
C SER A 195 20.18 -2.49 16.64
N VAL A 196 20.00 -1.74 15.55
CA VAL A 196 20.48 -0.36 15.36
C VAL A 196 19.39 0.61 15.83
N SER A 197 18.16 0.41 15.35
CA SER A 197 16.97 1.18 15.71
C SER A 197 16.55 0.96 17.17
N GLY A 198 16.85 -0.22 17.73
CA GLY A 198 16.58 -0.58 19.13
C GLY A 198 15.16 -1.10 19.41
N CYS A 199 14.42 -1.44 18.36
CA CYS A 199 13.03 -1.92 18.40
C CYS A 199 12.92 -3.41 18.80
N PRO A 200 11.70 -3.91 19.09
CA PRO A 200 11.40 -5.34 19.10
C PRO A 200 11.59 -5.93 17.70
N ALA A 201 12.44 -6.94 17.59
CA ALA A 201 12.78 -7.58 16.33
C ALA A 201 12.01 -8.88 16.11
N ALA A 202 11.53 -9.07 14.88
CA ALA A 202 11.20 -10.39 14.33
C ALA A 202 12.04 -10.65 13.07
N THR A 203 11.89 -11.85 12.51
CA THR A 203 12.39 -12.21 11.19
C THR A 203 11.17 -12.63 10.37
N SER A 204 11.03 -12.14 9.14
CA SER A 204 9.99 -12.65 8.24
C SER A 204 10.25 -14.11 7.87
N ASP A 205 9.19 -14.85 7.59
CA ASP A 205 9.27 -16.14 6.90
C ASP A 205 9.03 -15.97 5.39
N HIS A 206 8.29 -14.93 4.99
CA HIS A 206 8.04 -14.59 3.60
C HIS A 206 8.15 -13.08 3.33
N LEU A 207 8.47 -12.72 2.09
CA LEU A 207 8.26 -11.38 1.55
C LEU A 207 7.16 -11.44 0.50
N ARG A 208 6.23 -10.48 0.52
CA ARG A 208 5.15 -10.35 -0.47
C ARG A 208 5.21 -8.99 -1.14
N ALA A 209 5.34 -8.98 -2.46
CA ALA A 209 5.32 -7.76 -3.25
C ALA A 209 3.99 -7.58 -3.99
N TYR A 210 3.61 -6.33 -4.22
CA TYR A 210 2.43 -5.92 -4.99
C TYR A 210 2.90 -5.03 -6.15
N ILE A 211 2.58 -5.43 -7.39
CA ILE A 211 3.00 -4.73 -8.60
C ILE A 211 1.83 -4.05 -9.31
N SER A 212 0.65 -4.67 -9.30
CA SER A 212 -0.55 -4.00 -9.81
C SER A 212 -1.03 -2.94 -8.83
N SER A 213 -1.34 -1.74 -9.34
CA SER A 213 -1.93 -0.67 -8.51
C SER A 213 -3.23 -1.12 -7.84
N ASP A 214 -3.98 -1.97 -8.54
CA ASP A 214 -5.34 -2.37 -8.20
C ASP A 214 -5.49 -3.34 -7.02
N GLY A 215 -4.40 -3.72 -6.34
CA GLY A 215 -4.41 -4.46 -5.06
C GLY A 215 -5.15 -5.81 -5.04
N ALA A 216 -5.70 -6.26 -6.17
CA ALA A 216 -6.61 -7.41 -6.27
C ALA A 216 -5.87 -8.73 -6.49
N GLY A 217 -4.56 -8.67 -6.77
CA GLY A 217 -3.66 -9.81 -6.69
C GLY A 217 -3.40 -10.23 -5.25
N GLY A 218 -3.10 -11.52 -5.04
CA GLY A 218 -2.65 -12.04 -3.73
C GLY A 218 -1.21 -11.68 -3.36
N GLY A 219 -0.62 -10.69 -4.06
CA GLY A 219 0.81 -10.42 -4.08
C GLY A 219 1.63 -11.52 -4.75
N ILE A 220 2.93 -11.24 -4.89
CA ILE A 220 3.96 -12.12 -5.42
C ILE A 220 4.89 -12.46 -4.27
N VAL A 221 5.01 -13.75 -3.93
CA VAL A 221 5.69 -14.22 -2.70
C VAL A 221 7.07 -14.81 -2.99
N ASP A 222 8.03 -14.55 -2.10
CA ASP A 222 9.35 -15.20 -2.01
C ASP A 222 9.58 -15.60 -0.54
N ASP A 223 10.18 -16.78 -0.28
CA ASP A 223 10.44 -17.33 1.06
C ASP A 223 11.68 -16.67 1.74
N ALA A 224 11.82 -15.35 1.57
CA ALA A 224 12.95 -14.57 2.03
C ALA A 224 12.79 -14.09 3.48
N GLN A 225 13.81 -14.37 4.28
CA GLN A 225 13.86 -14.03 5.70
C GLN A 225 14.65 -12.74 5.94
N LEU A 226 13.94 -11.65 6.27
CA LEU A 226 14.52 -10.35 6.65
C LEU A 226 14.26 -10.05 8.13
N PRO A 227 15.25 -9.56 8.89
CA PRO A 227 15.03 -9.04 10.23
C PRO A 227 14.35 -7.66 10.17
N VAL A 228 13.22 -7.50 10.83
CA VAL A 228 12.40 -6.27 10.81
C VAL A 228 11.90 -5.89 12.21
N CYS A 229 11.59 -4.61 12.41
CA CYS A 229 10.87 -4.16 13.61
C CYS A 229 9.40 -4.55 13.55
N THR A 230 8.81 -4.93 14.69
CA THR A 230 7.36 -5.26 14.81
C THR A 230 6.56 -4.24 15.62
N ASP A 231 7.15 -3.10 15.97
CA ASP A 231 6.50 -1.98 16.66
C ASP A 231 6.07 -0.84 15.73
N GLY A 232 6.14 -1.05 14.41
CA GLY A 232 5.89 -0.03 13.39
C GLY A 232 7.07 0.88 13.08
N THR A 233 8.23 0.71 13.72
CA THR A 233 9.46 1.41 13.33
C THR A 233 9.86 1.01 11.91
N TRP A 234 9.95 1.98 11.00
CA TRP A 234 10.33 1.73 9.62
C TRP A 234 11.81 1.31 9.52
N THR A 235 12.05 0.07 9.09
CA THR A 235 13.39 -0.45 8.81
C THR A 235 13.55 -0.99 7.40
N LEU A 236 12.58 -0.80 6.50
CA LEU A 236 12.61 -1.39 5.16
C LEU A 236 12.28 -0.33 4.10
N TRP A 237 13.18 -0.18 3.12
CA TRP A 237 13.05 0.75 2.00
C TRP A 237 13.28 0.01 0.69
N LEU A 238 12.53 0.42 -0.34
CA LEU A 238 12.61 -0.17 -1.68
C LEU A 238 12.57 0.90 -2.75
N GLY A 239 13.46 0.78 -3.75
CA GLY A 239 13.63 1.75 -4.82
C GLY A 239 12.60 1.63 -5.93
N PRO A 240 12.61 2.55 -6.91
CA PRO A 240 11.80 2.42 -8.12
C PRO A 240 12.27 1.19 -8.91
N LEU A 241 11.35 0.57 -9.63
CA LEU A 241 11.71 -0.54 -10.51
C LEU A 241 12.48 -0.05 -11.74
N MET A 242 13.58 -0.73 -12.05
CA MET A 242 14.38 -0.51 -13.25
C MET A 242 14.41 -1.76 -14.14
N ALA A 243 14.21 -1.58 -15.45
CA ALA A 243 14.29 -2.66 -16.43
C ALA A 243 15.71 -3.26 -16.50
N VAL A 244 15.82 -4.57 -16.24
CA VAL A 244 17.06 -5.32 -16.46
C VAL A 244 17.10 -5.73 -17.94
N HIS A 245 17.63 -4.84 -18.77
CA HIS A 245 17.83 -5.11 -20.19
C HIS A 245 18.87 -6.24 -20.38
N GLY A 246 18.37 -7.46 -20.58
CA GLY A 246 19.12 -8.48 -21.32
C GLY A 246 19.55 -7.90 -22.67
N ALA A 247 20.79 -8.19 -23.09
CA ALA A 247 21.48 -7.47 -24.16
C ALA A 247 20.57 -7.24 -25.40
N PRO A 248 20.33 -5.97 -25.80
CA PRO A 248 19.34 -5.67 -26.83
C PRO A 248 19.76 -6.27 -28.18
N GLY A 249 18.84 -6.99 -28.82
CA GLY A 249 18.94 -7.26 -30.25
C GLY A 249 18.65 -5.96 -31.00
N ASP A 250 19.45 -5.65 -32.03
CA ASP A 250 19.48 -4.34 -32.66
C ASP A 250 18.13 -3.95 -33.30
N VAL A 251 17.46 -2.97 -32.69
CA VAL A 251 16.32 -2.25 -33.29
C VAL A 251 16.80 -0.85 -33.65
N GLU A 252 17.63 -0.75 -34.70
CA GLU A 252 18.09 0.54 -35.26
C GLU A 252 16.94 1.27 -35.96
N GLY A 253 16.08 1.90 -35.15
CA GLY A 253 15.17 2.96 -35.57
C GLY A 253 15.62 4.26 -34.92
N GLU A 254 16.32 5.12 -35.66
CA GLU A 254 16.67 6.48 -35.20
C GLU A 254 15.40 7.34 -35.16
N VAL A 255 14.63 7.19 -34.08
CA VAL A 255 13.53 8.10 -33.75
C VAL A 255 14.16 9.43 -33.38
N THR A 256 13.95 10.45 -34.20
CA THR A 256 14.25 11.83 -33.83
C THR A 256 13.56 12.12 -32.50
N PRO A 257 14.29 12.47 -31.42
CA PRO A 257 13.66 12.72 -30.14
C PRO A 257 12.56 13.78 -30.28
N PRO A 258 11.36 13.57 -29.68
CA PRO A 258 10.41 14.66 -29.54
C PRO A 258 11.06 15.80 -28.75
N GLU A 259 10.59 17.03 -28.95
CA GLU A 259 11.09 18.18 -28.17
C GLU A 259 10.92 17.87 -26.68
N GLU A 260 12.04 17.86 -25.95
CA GLU A 260 12.08 17.52 -24.52
C GLU A 260 11.24 18.56 -23.77
N PRO A 261 10.17 18.15 -23.04
CA PRO A 261 9.29 19.10 -22.37
C PRO A 261 10.05 19.92 -21.34
N GLU A 262 9.61 21.16 -21.09
CA GLU A 262 10.27 22.01 -20.10
C GLU A 262 10.32 21.27 -18.73
N PRO A 263 11.49 21.21 -18.08
CA PRO A 263 11.67 20.37 -16.90
C PRO A 263 10.77 20.87 -15.78
N LEU A 264 9.91 19.97 -15.30
CA LEU A 264 8.98 20.24 -14.21
C LEU A 264 9.73 20.69 -12.94
N PRO A 265 9.09 21.51 -12.07
CA PRO A 265 9.57 21.72 -10.71
C PRO A 265 9.78 20.40 -9.96
N ALA A 266 10.58 20.42 -8.89
CA ALA A 266 10.74 19.24 -8.03
C ALA A 266 9.38 18.76 -7.47
N LYS A 267 9.25 17.45 -7.20
CA LYS A 267 8.02 16.88 -6.61
C LYS A 267 7.72 17.54 -5.27
N CYS A 268 6.47 17.83 -4.98
CA CYS A 268 6.03 18.37 -3.70
C CYS A 268 6.49 17.46 -2.54
N GLN A 269 7.08 18.08 -1.52
CA GLN A 269 7.46 17.42 -0.27
C GLN A 269 6.30 17.49 0.74
N ASP A 270 6.29 16.60 1.73
CA ASP A 270 5.20 16.52 2.71
C ASP A 270 5.03 17.86 3.48
N GLU A 271 6.13 18.50 3.88
CA GLU A 271 6.12 19.78 4.59
C GLU A 271 5.72 21.00 3.74
N GLN A 272 5.57 20.82 2.42
CA GLN A 272 4.99 21.85 1.54
C GLN A 272 3.46 21.81 1.51
N LEU A 273 2.85 20.72 1.99
CA LEU A 273 1.44 20.42 1.80
C LEU A 273 0.65 20.50 3.11
N THR A 274 -0.66 20.78 2.99
CA THR A 274 -1.64 20.56 4.06
C THR A 274 -2.79 19.73 3.53
N LEU A 275 -3.24 18.75 4.34
CA LEU A 275 -4.31 17.81 4.00
C LEU A 275 -5.63 18.17 4.71
N GLU A 276 -6.70 18.34 3.93
CA GLU A 276 -8.08 18.40 4.43
C GLU A 276 -8.85 17.16 3.95
N PHE A 277 -9.64 16.55 4.85
CA PHE A 277 -10.56 15.46 4.54
C PHE A 277 -11.98 16.01 4.38
N VAL A 278 -12.64 15.65 3.28
CA VAL A 278 -14.01 16.06 2.95
C VAL A 278 -14.88 14.83 2.73
N ASP A 279 -15.95 14.71 3.52
CA ASP A 279 -16.99 13.69 3.33
C ASP A 279 -17.75 13.95 2.02
N ARG A 280 -17.83 12.95 1.13
CA ARG A 280 -18.47 13.02 -0.18
C ARG A 280 -19.61 12.00 -0.26
N PRO A 281 -20.76 12.26 0.41
CA PRO A 281 -21.90 11.35 0.41
C PRO A 281 -22.58 11.23 -0.96
N ASP A 282 -22.21 12.07 -1.93
CA ASP A 282 -22.60 11.99 -3.34
C ASP A 282 -21.73 11.03 -4.17
N LEU A 283 -20.58 10.59 -3.63
CA LEU A 283 -19.70 9.56 -4.20
C LEU A 283 -19.85 8.19 -3.52
N SER A 284 -20.61 8.10 -2.41
CA SER A 284 -20.86 6.84 -1.69
C SER A 284 -21.65 5.82 -2.51
N VAL A 285 -21.39 4.54 -2.24
CA VAL A 285 -22.04 3.38 -2.88
C VAL A 285 -22.55 2.39 -1.82
N ASP A 286 -23.33 1.39 -2.22
CA ASP A 286 -23.84 0.35 -1.31
C ASP A 286 -22.67 -0.40 -0.65
N GLY A 287 -22.38 -0.09 0.62
CA GLY A 287 -21.29 -0.69 1.40
C GLY A 287 -19.96 0.07 1.43
N ALA A 288 -19.88 1.29 0.87
CA ALA A 288 -18.69 2.15 1.03
C ALA A 288 -19.04 3.65 1.02
N SER A 289 -18.41 4.41 1.92
CA SER A 289 -18.55 5.86 2.02
C SER A 289 -17.54 6.57 1.11
N GLY A 290 -18.00 7.47 0.23
CA GLY A 290 -17.14 8.27 -0.62
C GLY A 290 -16.50 9.44 0.15
N PHE A 291 -15.25 9.76 -0.17
CA PHE A 291 -14.53 10.90 0.40
C PHE A 291 -13.62 11.59 -0.61
N GLU A 292 -13.11 12.75 -0.21
CA GLU A 292 -12.15 13.56 -0.95
C GLU A 292 -11.03 14.01 0.00
N LEU A 293 -9.80 13.98 -0.50
CA LEU A 293 -8.60 14.47 0.17
C LEU A 293 -8.06 15.66 -0.63
N VAL A 294 -8.03 16.84 0.01
CA VAL A 294 -7.57 18.09 -0.60
C VAL A 294 -6.17 18.41 -0.09
N PHE A 295 -5.19 18.42 -1.00
CA PHE A 295 -3.79 18.72 -0.73
C PHE A 295 -3.47 20.13 -1.23
N THR A 296 -3.27 21.09 -0.31
CA THR A 296 -2.93 22.48 -0.66
C THR A 296 -1.43 22.70 -0.57
N ASN A 297 -0.78 23.31 -1.57
CA ASN A 297 0.62 23.77 -1.43
C ASN A 297 0.69 25.04 -0.58
N ALA A 298 1.03 24.87 0.69
CA ALA A 298 1.18 25.94 1.67
C ALA A 298 2.54 26.65 1.60
N SER A 299 3.48 26.17 0.77
CA SER A 299 4.82 26.75 0.62
C SER A 299 4.89 27.83 -0.47
N ASP A 300 5.82 28.79 -0.33
CA ASP A 300 6.06 29.85 -1.33
C ASP A 300 6.66 29.33 -2.66
N THR A 301 6.97 28.03 -2.75
CA THR A 301 7.67 27.42 -3.89
C THR A 301 6.71 26.51 -4.66
N ALA A 302 6.58 26.73 -5.97
CA ALA A 302 5.82 25.84 -6.84
C ALA A 302 6.50 24.46 -6.96
N CYS A 303 5.72 23.40 -6.87
CA CYS A 303 6.18 22.01 -6.92
C CYS A 303 5.29 21.18 -7.86
N SER A 304 5.78 20.03 -8.31
CA SER A 304 5.01 19.11 -9.16
C SER A 304 4.39 17.96 -8.37
N ILE A 305 3.24 17.45 -8.82
CA ILE A 305 2.51 16.36 -8.15
C ILE A 305 1.87 15.43 -9.18
N TRP A 306 1.89 14.12 -8.89
CA TRP A 306 1.36 13.04 -9.75
C TRP A 306 1.29 11.72 -8.98
N GLY A 307 0.60 10.73 -9.56
CA GLY A 307 0.40 9.42 -8.94
C GLY A 307 -0.57 9.47 -7.77
N TRP A 308 -0.28 8.70 -6.73
CA TRP A 308 -1.12 8.58 -5.55
C TRP A 308 -0.33 8.93 -4.29
N PRO A 309 -0.97 9.47 -3.24
CA PRO A 309 -0.38 9.49 -1.91
C PRO A 309 -0.35 8.06 -1.32
N GLY A 310 0.69 7.70 -0.58
CA GLY A 310 0.62 6.54 0.30
C GLY A 310 -0.17 6.90 1.55
N LEU A 311 -1.31 6.26 1.83
CA LEU A 311 -2.19 6.66 2.94
C LEU A 311 -2.16 5.64 4.10
N ILE A 312 -1.97 6.15 5.31
CA ILE A 312 -2.08 5.41 6.57
C ILE A 312 -3.24 5.99 7.38
N VAL A 313 -3.99 5.10 8.03
CA VAL A 313 -5.12 5.42 8.92
C VAL A 313 -4.66 5.29 10.37
N GLU A 314 -4.84 6.33 11.18
CA GLU A 314 -4.28 6.44 12.53
C GLU A 314 -5.34 6.78 13.59
N SER A 315 -5.24 6.16 14.77
CA SER A 315 -6.02 6.53 15.95
C SER A 315 -5.42 7.73 16.70
N ALA A 316 -6.17 8.28 17.67
CA ALA A 316 -5.80 9.50 18.41
C ALA A 316 -4.50 9.40 19.26
N ASP A 317 -3.91 8.22 19.37
CA ASP A 317 -2.60 7.96 20.00
C ASP A 317 -1.45 7.76 18.99
N GLY A 318 -1.74 7.82 17.69
CA GLY A 318 -0.79 7.57 16.61
C GLY A 318 -0.65 6.10 16.20
N THR A 319 -1.45 5.18 16.75
CA THR A 319 -1.41 3.77 16.34
C THR A 319 -2.01 3.62 14.93
N ARG A 320 -1.31 2.92 14.03
CA ARG A 320 -1.84 2.56 12.71
C ARG A 320 -2.96 1.53 12.87
N ILE A 321 -4.13 1.85 12.31
CA ILE A 321 -5.34 1.01 12.31
C ILE A 321 -5.84 0.66 10.89
N GLY A 322 -5.12 1.09 9.84
CA GLY A 322 -5.44 0.79 8.45
C GLY A 322 -4.48 1.44 7.45
N SER A 323 -4.81 1.34 6.16
CA SER A 323 -4.08 1.96 5.04
C SER A 323 -4.94 1.98 3.77
N SER A 324 -4.42 2.54 2.67
CA SER A 324 -5.08 2.53 1.36
C SER A 324 -4.44 1.62 0.31
N TRP A 325 -5.16 1.41 -0.79
CA TRP A 325 -4.70 0.93 -2.09
C TRP A 325 -5.18 1.86 -3.22
N THR A 326 -4.60 1.74 -4.41
CA THR A 326 -4.59 2.82 -5.42
C THR A 326 -5.34 2.45 -6.70
N VAL A 327 -6.40 3.18 -7.03
CA VAL A 327 -7.24 2.93 -8.21
C VAL A 327 -6.98 3.91 -9.36
N GLY A 328 -7.19 3.46 -10.59
CA GLY A 328 -7.09 4.26 -11.82
C GLY A 328 -5.70 4.25 -12.47
N ASP A 329 -5.47 5.21 -13.36
CA ASP A 329 -4.16 5.50 -13.96
C ASP A 329 -3.41 6.57 -13.15
N MET A 330 -2.07 6.60 -13.22
CA MET A 330 -1.20 7.50 -12.42
C MET A 330 -1.47 9.01 -12.61
N GLY A 331 -2.10 9.41 -13.72
CA GLY A 331 -2.28 10.80 -14.12
C GLY A 331 -1.02 11.45 -14.68
N ASP A 332 -1.19 12.46 -15.52
CA ASP A 332 -0.08 13.31 -15.98
C ASP A 332 0.37 14.26 -14.86
N PRO A 333 1.68 14.53 -14.71
CA PRO A 333 2.18 15.43 -13.68
C PRO A 333 1.82 16.90 -13.94
N PHE A 334 1.30 17.55 -12.91
CA PHE A 334 0.93 18.97 -12.93
C PHE A 334 1.64 19.74 -11.81
N VAL A 335 1.57 21.08 -11.88
CA VAL A 335 2.27 21.99 -10.95
C VAL A 335 1.28 22.63 -10.00
N LEU A 336 1.58 22.62 -8.70
CA LEU A 336 0.92 23.39 -7.67
C LEU A 336 1.77 24.62 -7.32
N ALA A 337 1.29 25.83 -7.60
CA ALA A 337 1.82 27.06 -7.02
C ALA A 337 1.32 27.24 -5.56
N ASN A 338 1.78 28.31 -4.90
CA ASN A 338 1.34 28.63 -3.54
C ASN A 338 -0.18 28.86 -3.48
N GLY A 339 -0.88 28.07 -2.66
CA GLY A 339 -2.33 28.11 -2.53
C GLY A 339 -3.11 27.27 -3.54
N ASP A 340 -2.46 26.66 -4.55
CA ASP A 340 -3.11 25.72 -5.45
C ASP A 340 -3.37 24.37 -4.73
N THR A 341 -4.39 23.65 -5.20
CA THR A 341 -4.84 22.37 -4.62
C THR A 341 -4.80 21.22 -5.62
N ALA A 342 -4.41 20.05 -5.10
CA ALA A 342 -4.63 18.76 -5.74
C ALA A 342 -5.69 17.96 -4.97
N ILE A 343 -6.55 17.25 -5.70
CA ILE A 343 -7.65 16.44 -5.19
C ILE A 343 -7.34 14.96 -5.43
N VAL A 344 -7.58 14.14 -4.40
CA VAL A 344 -7.66 12.68 -4.47
C VAL A 344 -9.05 12.27 -4.00
N LEU A 345 -9.81 11.60 -4.86
CA LEU A 345 -11.10 10.99 -4.48
C LEU A 345 -10.86 9.57 -3.94
N GLY A 346 -11.70 9.11 -3.01
CA GLY A 346 -11.55 7.77 -2.45
C GLY A 346 -12.84 7.16 -1.90
N THR A 347 -12.79 5.89 -1.51
CA THR A 347 -13.89 5.20 -0.82
C THR A 347 -13.39 4.48 0.44
N ALA A 348 -14.23 4.48 1.47
CA ALA A 348 -14.02 3.79 2.73
C ALA A 348 -15.08 2.68 2.87
N PRO A 349 -14.71 1.40 2.69
CA PRO A 349 -15.65 0.29 2.85
C PRO A 349 -16.24 0.23 4.27
N ASP A 350 -17.56 0.07 4.39
CA ASP A 350 -18.26 0.08 5.67
C ASP A 350 -17.93 -1.18 6.51
N PRO A 351 -17.32 -1.04 7.71
CA PRO A 351 -17.07 -2.16 8.62
C PRO A 351 -18.30 -3.06 8.89
N ALA A 352 -19.51 -2.48 8.92
CA ALA A 352 -20.74 -3.23 9.14
C ALA A 352 -21.17 -4.05 7.92
N ALA A 353 -20.80 -3.64 6.70
CA ALA A 353 -21.00 -4.42 5.48
C ALA A 353 -19.99 -5.58 5.37
N TRP A 354 -18.77 -5.40 5.89
CA TRP A 354 -17.71 -6.42 5.94
C TRP A 354 -17.84 -7.37 7.14
N GLY A 355 -18.59 -6.99 8.18
CA GLY A 355 -18.91 -7.84 9.32
C GLY A 355 -17.84 -7.88 10.41
N CYS A 356 -16.91 -6.91 10.42
CA CYS A 356 -15.84 -6.77 11.40
C CYS A 356 -16.24 -5.87 12.59
N GLU A 357 -15.38 -5.77 13.61
CA GLU A 357 -15.54 -4.75 14.66
C GLU A 357 -14.97 -3.41 14.17
N ALA A 358 -15.72 -2.32 14.37
CA ALA A 358 -15.39 -1.00 13.83
C ALA A 358 -14.66 -0.11 14.85
N VAL A 359 -13.61 0.57 14.40
CA VAL A 359 -12.93 1.67 15.09
C VAL A 359 -12.98 2.93 14.21
N THR A 360 -13.11 4.11 14.83
CA THR A 360 -13.05 5.39 14.11
C THR A 360 -11.62 5.93 14.14
N ALA A 361 -11.10 6.28 12.97
CA ALA A 361 -9.85 7.01 12.82
C ALA A 361 -9.95 8.41 13.43
N ASP A 362 -8.81 8.94 13.87
CA ASP A 362 -8.68 10.33 14.31
C ASP A 362 -8.09 11.18 13.18
N HIS A 363 -7.08 10.64 12.50
CA HIS A 363 -6.41 11.30 11.38
C HIS A 363 -5.93 10.30 10.31
N LEU A 364 -5.75 10.84 9.11
CA LEU A 364 -5.02 10.21 8.01
C LEU A 364 -3.63 10.83 7.92
N ARG A 365 -2.64 10.01 7.57
CA ARG A 365 -1.29 10.44 7.19
C ARG A 365 -1.02 10.05 5.75
N ALA A 366 -0.79 11.04 4.90
CA ALA A 366 -0.54 10.89 3.47
C ALA A 366 0.93 11.19 3.14
N TYR A 367 1.65 10.20 2.64
CA TYR A 367 3.02 10.35 2.16
C TYR A 367 2.98 10.75 0.68
N VAL A 368 3.50 11.95 0.36
CA VAL A 368 3.49 12.51 -1.00
C VAL A 368 4.89 12.60 -1.57
N THR A 369 5.92 12.70 -0.72
CA THR A 369 7.32 12.51 -1.12
C THR A 369 7.52 11.22 -1.93
N SER A 370 8.37 11.29 -2.95
CA SER A 370 8.66 10.14 -3.81
C SER A 370 9.47 9.04 -3.12
N ASP A 371 10.17 9.40 -2.04
CA ASP A 371 11.13 8.58 -1.33
C ASP A 371 10.60 8.03 0.00
N GLY A 372 9.30 8.22 0.29
CA GLY A 372 8.65 7.84 1.55
C GLY A 372 9.24 8.46 2.81
N ALA A 373 10.22 9.36 2.69
CA ALA A 373 11.12 9.77 3.77
C ALA A 373 10.73 11.12 4.37
N GLY A 374 9.45 11.24 4.75
CA GLY A 374 8.89 12.43 5.36
C GLY A 374 8.04 12.13 6.60
N PRO A 375 7.56 13.17 7.31
CA PRO A 375 6.62 13.01 8.42
C PRO A 375 5.21 12.60 7.95
N GLY A 376 4.93 12.65 6.64
CA GLY A 376 3.58 12.55 6.08
C GLY A 376 2.76 13.82 6.32
N VAL A 377 1.89 14.14 5.35
CA VAL A 377 0.89 15.19 5.47
C VAL A 377 -0.27 14.67 6.31
N VAL A 378 -0.53 15.28 7.47
CA VAL A 378 -1.58 14.82 8.41
C VAL A 378 -2.84 15.66 8.27
N GLY A 379 -4.00 15.00 8.21
CA GLY A 379 -5.33 15.64 8.21
C GLY A 379 -6.31 14.88 9.10
N ALA A 380 -7.13 15.59 9.88
CA ALA A 380 -8.14 14.98 10.75
C ALA A 380 -9.27 14.37 9.91
N ALA A 381 -9.62 13.11 10.17
CA ALA A 381 -10.43 12.30 9.26
C ALA A 381 -11.20 11.20 10.02
N PRO A 382 -12.47 11.42 10.40
CA PRO A 382 -13.24 10.53 11.27
C PRO A 382 -13.85 9.32 10.51
N ILE A 383 -13.01 8.54 9.85
CA ILE A 383 -13.41 7.39 9.02
C ILE A 383 -13.57 6.12 9.88
N PRO A 384 -14.68 5.35 9.75
CA PRO A 384 -14.77 4.03 10.35
C PRO A 384 -13.98 2.98 9.54
N VAL A 385 -13.14 2.18 10.21
CA VAL A 385 -12.37 1.06 9.64
C VAL A 385 -12.45 -0.17 10.56
N CYS A 386 -12.15 -1.37 10.05
CA CYS A 386 -12.07 -2.58 10.87
C CYS A 386 -10.90 -2.53 11.86
N VAL A 387 -11.14 -2.97 13.11
CA VAL A 387 -10.12 -3.07 14.19
C VAL A 387 -8.96 -4.02 13.84
N ASP A 388 -9.22 -5.01 12.99
CA ASP A 388 -8.21 -5.97 12.49
C ASP A 388 -7.44 -5.45 11.26
N GLY A 389 -7.69 -4.23 10.81
CA GLY A 389 -7.06 -3.63 9.64
C GLY A 389 -7.57 -4.15 8.29
N SER A 390 -8.60 -5.00 8.26
CA SER A 390 -9.14 -5.57 7.00
C SER A 390 -9.88 -4.57 6.10
N THR A 391 -10.25 -3.38 6.60
CA THR A 391 -10.67 -2.26 5.74
C THR A 391 -9.44 -1.60 5.12
N VAL A 392 -9.26 -1.78 3.81
CA VAL A 392 -8.30 -1.00 3.03
C VAL A 392 -9.06 0.09 2.26
N LEU A 393 -8.64 1.35 2.39
CA LEU A 393 -9.28 2.48 1.72
C LEU A 393 -8.93 2.49 0.22
N GLU A 394 -9.89 2.78 -0.65
CA GLU A 394 -9.62 3.04 -2.07
C GLU A 394 -9.25 4.51 -2.26
N ILE A 395 -8.20 4.82 -3.04
CA ILE A 395 -7.86 6.19 -3.45
C ILE A 395 -7.47 6.30 -4.93
N GLY A 396 -8.01 7.30 -5.61
CA GLY A 396 -7.65 7.68 -6.98
C GLY A 396 -6.35 8.48 -7.06
N PRO A 397 -5.89 8.79 -8.28
CA PRO A 397 -4.69 9.60 -8.50
C PRO A 397 -4.93 11.06 -8.10
N PHE A 398 -3.84 11.80 -7.92
CA PHE A 398 -3.88 13.26 -7.83
C PHE A 398 -4.49 13.87 -9.11
N THR A 399 -5.43 14.77 -8.92
CA THR A 399 -6.07 15.59 -9.96
C THR A 399 -5.99 17.06 -9.60
N ALA A 400 -5.94 17.95 -10.59
CA ALA A 400 -6.04 19.39 -10.34
C ALA A 400 -7.51 19.78 -10.04
N ALA A 401 -7.69 20.71 -9.11
CA ALA A 401 -9.01 21.22 -8.68
C ALA A 401 -9.64 22.24 -9.64
#